data_AF-A0A2E6WYY2-F1
#
_entry.id   AF-A0A2E6WYY2-F1
#
_cell.length_a   1.000
_cell.length_b   1.000
_cell.length_c   1.000
_cell.angle_alpha   90.00
_cell.angle_beta   90.00
_cell.angle_gamma   90.00
#
_symmetry.space_group_name_H-M   'P 1'
#
loop_
_entity.id
_entity.type
_entity.pdbx_description
1 polymer ?
#
loop_
_entity_poly.entity_id
_entity_poly.type
_entity_poly.pdbx_seq_one_letter_code
_entity_poly.pdbx_strand_id
1 'polypeptide(L)'
;MTIYINGRFLTQPISGVQRYAREVLDALDRELCHSADLRKELGPIEVLVPQKVKAPEWQMLRLRHVPGARGHLWEQGALWRASR
;
A
#
# COMPACT_ATOMS: atom_id res chain seq x y z
N MET A 1 -9.63 -13.02 1.97
CA MET A 1 -8.19 -12.88 1.71
C MET A 1 -7.85 -11.40 1.86
N THR A 2 -6.67 -11.06 2.36
CA THR A 2 -6.20 -9.65 2.40
C THR A 2 -5.16 -9.46 1.32
N ILE A 3 -5.28 -8.39 0.53
CA ILE A 3 -4.25 -8.00 -0.44
C ILE A 3 -3.27 -7.06 0.25
N TYR A 4 -1.98 -7.36 0.12
CA TYR A 4 -0.91 -6.53 0.65
C TYR A 4 -0.15 -5.87 -0.50
N ILE A 5 0.01 -4.54 -0.42
CA ILE A 5 0.76 -3.74 -1.38
C ILE A 5 2.05 -3.27 -0.73
N ASN A 6 3.18 -3.49 -1.43
CA ASN A 6 4.46 -2.91 -1.02
C ASN A 6 4.43 -1.39 -1.21
N GLY A 7 4.22 -0.66 -0.11
CA GLY A 7 4.18 0.80 -0.07
C GLY A 7 5.54 1.48 0.05
N ARG A 8 6.68 0.77 -0.11
CA ARG A 8 8.03 1.35 0.01
C ARG A 8 8.23 2.59 -0.87
N PHE A 9 7.58 2.63 -2.03
CA PHE A 9 7.63 3.78 -2.94
C PHE A 9 7.08 5.08 -2.32
N LEU A 10 6.21 4.98 -1.29
CA LEU A 10 5.70 6.13 -0.57
C LEU A 10 6.76 6.84 0.29
N THR A 11 7.84 6.13 0.64
CA THR A 11 8.93 6.64 1.48
C THR A 11 10.15 7.10 0.68
N GLN A 12 10.02 7.21 -0.65
CA GLN A 12 11.09 7.55 -1.57
C GLN A 12 10.83 8.91 -2.23
N PRO A 13 11.87 9.59 -2.74
CA PRO A 13 11.69 10.75 -3.61
C PRO A 13 10.76 10.44 -4.77
N ILE A 14 9.92 11.41 -5.14
CA ILE A 14 8.93 11.23 -6.21
C ILE A 14 9.65 11.19 -7.56
N SER A 15 9.63 10.02 -8.20
CA SER A 15 9.95 9.81 -9.61
C SER A 15 8.66 9.68 -10.44
N GLY A 16 8.78 9.51 -11.76
CA GLY A 16 7.65 9.20 -12.63
C GLY A 16 6.94 7.89 -12.24
N VAL A 17 7.69 6.84 -11.91
CA VAL A 17 7.14 5.54 -11.49
C VAL A 17 6.42 5.68 -10.14
N GLN A 18 6.97 6.48 -9.22
CA GLN A 18 6.43 6.65 -7.88
C GLN A 18 5.15 7.49 -7.92
N ARG A 19 5.09 8.47 -8.84
CA ARG A 19 3.86 9.21 -9.15
C ARG A 19 2.80 8.27 -9.72
N TYR A 20 3.14 7.50 -10.75
CA TYR A 20 2.21 6.55 -11.36
C TYR A 20 1.63 5.57 -10.34
N ALA A 21 2.47 4.98 -9.47
CA ALA A 21 2.01 4.08 -8.42
C ALA A 21 1.02 4.75 -7.44
N ARG A 22 1.22 6.03 -7.10
CA ARG A 22 0.28 6.80 -6.27
C ARG A 22 -1.07 6.97 -6.97
N GLU A 23 -1.06 7.42 -8.22
CA GLU A 23 -2.29 7.63 -9.00
C GLU A 23 -3.09 6.33 -9.18
N VAL A 24 -2.40 5.19 -9.38
CA VAL A 24 -3.06 3.88 -9.47
C VAL A 24 -3.74 3.50 -8.15
N LEU A 25 -3.08 3.73 -7.00
CA LEU A 25 -3.71 3.46 -5.71
C LEU A 25 -4.87 4.43 -5.41
N ASP A 26 -4.74 5.70 -5.79
CA ASP A 26 -5.81 6.68 -5.62
C ASP A 26 -7.03 6.33 -6.49
N ALA A 27 -6.81 5.89 -7.73
CA ALA A 27 -7.88 5.42 -8.59
C ALA A 27 -8.53 4.13 -8.03
N LEU A 28 -7.73 3.18 -7.57
CA LEU A 28 -8.24 1.95 -6.94
C LEU A 28 -9.09 2.24 -5.71
N ASP A 29 -8.63 3.16 -4.84
CA ASP A 29 -9.38 3.56 -3.64
C ASP A 29 -10.76 4.15 -4.00
N ARG A 30 -10.81 5.00 -5.03
CA ARG A 30 -12.07 5.57 -5.53
C ARG A 30 -13.00 4.50 -6.09
N GLU A 31 -12.49 3.59 -6.92
CA GLU A 31 -13.30 2.49 -7.47
C GLU A 31 -13.87 1.60 -6.36
N LEU A 32 -13.08 1.31 -5.33
CA LEU A 32 -13.54 0.56 -4.15
C LEU A 32 -14.61 1.32 -3.36
N CYS A 33 -14.56 2.66 -3.32
CA CYS A 33 -15.64 3.44 -2.72
C CYS A 33 -16.98 3.26 -3.46
N HIS A 34 -16.93 3.15 -4.78
CA HIS A 34 -18.13 3.10 -5.62
C HIS A 34 -18.69 1.69 -5.85
N SER A 35 -17.88 0.64 -5.66
CA SER A 35 -18.30 -0.75 -5.93
C SER A 35 -18.24 -1.64 -4.69
N ALA A 36 -19.41 -2.07 -4.20
CA ALA A 36 -19.50 -3.06 -3.13
C ALA A 36 -19.07 -4.47 -3.59
N ASP A 37 -19.37 -4.82 -4.84
CA ASP A 37 -19.02 -6.12 -5.41
C ASP A 37 -17.50 -6.26 -5.56
N LEU A 38 -16.82 -5.21 -6.05
CA LEU A 38 -15.35 -5.19 -6.14
C LEU A 38 -14.70 -5.31 -4.77
N ARG A 39 -15.24 -4.64 -3.75
CA ARG A 39 -14.78 -4.78 -2.36
C ARG A 39 -14.95 -6.20 -1.84
N LYS A 40 -16.06 -6.85 -2.18
CA LYS A 40 -16.32 -8.24 -1.77
C LYS A 40 -15.38 -9.22 -2.48
N GLU A 41 -15.09 -8.98 -3.75
CA GLU A 41 -14.17 -9.79 -4.56
C GLU A 41 -12.72 -9.69 -4.07
N LEU A 42 -12.21 -8.47 -3.92
CA LEU A 42 -10.81 -8.22 -3.55
C LEU A 42 -10.54 -8.39 -2.05
N GLY A 43 -11.56 -8.16 -1.21
CA GLY A 43 -11.39 -8.12 0.24
C GLY A 43 -10.61 -6.89 0.72
N PRO A 44 -10.12 -6.91 1.97
CA PRO A 44 -9.35 -5.80 2.53
C PRO A 44 -8.01 -5.61 1.80
N ILE A 45 -7.60 -4.35 1.62
CA ILE A 45 -6.31 -4.01 1.02
C ILE A 45 -5.48 -3.18 2.01
N GLU A 46 -4.27 -3.64 2.29
CA GLU A 46 -3.31 -2.95 3.14
C GLU A 46 -2.05 -2.54 2.37
N VAL A 47 -1.67 -1.27 2.51
CA VAL A 47 -0.43 -0.73 1.96
C VAL A 47 0.60 -0.68 3.07
N LEU A 48 1.65 -1.49 2.94
CA LEU A 48 2.68 -1.68 3.98
C LEU A 48 3.86 -0.76 3.71
N VAL A 49 4.24 0.05 4.71
CA VAL A 49 5.36 1.01 4.57
C VAL A 49 6.47 0.75 5.58
N PRO A 50 7.75 0.91 5.21
CA PRO A 50 8.89 0.73 6.14
C PRO A 50 9.03 1.85 7.16
N GLN A 51 8.51 3.04 6.84
CA GLN A 51 8.63 4.25 7.65
C GLN A 51 7.27 4.94 7.71
N LYS A 52 7.02 5.68 8.79
CA LYS A 52 5.82 6.51 8.89
C LYS A 52 5.84 7.57 7.79
N VAL A 53 4.79 7.61 7.00
CA VAL A 53 4.55 8.64 5.99
C VAL A 53 3.20 9.28 6.24
N LYS A 54 3.02 10.51 5.76
CA LYS A 54 1.69 11.09 5.71
C LYS A 54 0.84 10.20 4.82
N ALA A 55 -0.22 9.64 5.39
CA ALA A 55 -1.15 8.83 4.63
C ALA A 55 -1.83 9.69 3.57
N PRO A 56 -1.97 9.20 2.33
CA PRO A 56 -2.94 9.74 1.39
C PRO A 56 -4.34 9.67 1.99
N GLU A 57 -5.27 10.49 1.48
CA GLU A 57 -6.66 10.54 1.95
C GLU A 57 -7.49 9.38 1.40
N TRP A 58 -6.98 8.15 1.55
CA TRP A 58 -7.66 6.93 1.17
C TRP A 58 -8.80 6.61 2.13
N GLN A 59 -9.91 6.14 1.58
CA GLN A 59 -11.10 5.76 2.35
C GLN A 59 -11.18 4.24 2.55
N MET A 60 -10.75 3.46 1.56
CA MET A 60 -10.86 2.00 1.53
C MET A 60 -9.51 1.32 1.76
N LEU A 61 -8.43 1.86 1.19
CA LEU A 61 -7.08 1.34 1.39
C LEU A 61 -6.54 1.71 2.78
N ARG A 62 -5.93 0.74 3.47
CA ARG A 62 -5.38 0.96 4.82
C ARG A 62 -3.86 1.07 4.78
N LEU A 63 -3.31 2.18 5.25
CA LEU A 63 -1.87 2.33 5.42
C LEU A 63 -1.42 1.69 6.73
N ARG A 64 -0.46 0.76 6.68
CA ARG A 64 0.15 0.14 7.88
C ARG A 64 1.66 0.33 7.88
N HIS A 65 2.18 0.93 8.95
CA HIS A 65 3.62 1.02 9.18
C HIS A 65 4.16 -0.31 9.73
N VAL A 66 5.14 -0.89 9.03
CA VAL A 66 5.83 -2.12 9.41
C VAL A 66 7.32 -1.80 9.59
N PRO A 67 7.81 -1.60 10.82
CA PRO A 67 9.22 -1.28 11.06
C PRO A 67 10.12 -2.48 10.77
N GLY A 68 11.40 -2.23 10.48
CA GLY A 68 12.39 -3.27 10.24
C GLY A 68 13.68 -2.74 9.63
N ALA A 69 14.34 -3.59 8.85
CA ALA A 69 15.50 -3.20 8.05
C ALA A 69 15.14 -2.11 7.01
N ARG A 70 16.14 -1.64 6.25
CA ARG A 70 15.94 -0.65 5.18
C ARG A 70 16.14 -1.29 3.80
N GLY A 71 15.61 -0.63 2.77
CA GLY A 71 15.83 -1.02 1.38
C GLY A 71 15.31 -2.43 1.08
N HIS A 72 16.07 -3.21 0.31
CA HIS A 72 15.67 -4.56 -0.10
C HIS A 72 15.56 -5.56 1.05
N LEU A 73 16.35 -5.38 2.12
CA LEU A 73 16.26 -6.22 3.32
C LEU A 73 14.91 -6.07 4.02
N TRP A 74 14.30 -4.88 3.94
CA TRP A 74 12.94 -4.69 4.44
C TRP A 74 11.93 -5.51 3.65
N GLU A 75 12.02 -5.46 2.31
CA GLU A 75 11.12 -6.15 1.39
C GLU A 75 11.20 -7.67 1.56
N GLN A 76 12.41 -8.20 1.69
CA GLN A 76 12.62 -9.64 1.83
C GLN A 76 12.28 -10.17 3.24
N GLY A 77 12.35 -9.32 4.28
CA GLY A 77 12.22 -9.76 5.67
C GLY A 77 10.97 -9.25 6.40
N ALA A 78 10.85 -7.93 6.55
CA ALA A 78 9.76 -7.33 7.32
C ALA A 78 8.44 -7.37 6.54
N LEU A 79 8.48 -7.02 5.26
CA LEU A 79 7.32 -7.08 4.37
C LEU A 79 6.82 -8.53 4.23
N TRP A 80 7.70 -9.48 3.90
CA TRP A 80 7.34 -10.90 3.77
C TRP A 80 6.64 -11.44 5.02
N ARG A 81 7.18 -11.17 6.22
CA ARG A 81 6.54 -11.60 7.48
C ARG A 81 5.18 -10.94 7.70
N ALA A 82 5.03 -9.68 7.30
CA ALA A 82 3.83 -8.90 7.54
C ALA A 82 2.69 -9.21 6.55
N SER A 83 2.99 -9.84 5.41
CA SER A 83 2.04 -10.19 4.34
C SER A 83 1.75 -11.69 4.25
N ARG A 84 1.98 -12.44 5.33
CA ARG A 84 1.68 -13.88 5.45
C ARG A 84 0.33 -14.13 6.11
#